data_AF-A0A951FJ31-F1
#
_entry.id   AF-A0A951FJ31-F1
#
_cell.length_a   1.000
_cell.length_b   1.000
_cell.length_c   1.000
_cell.angle_alpha   90.00
_cell.angle_beta   90.00
_cell.angle_gamma   90.00
#
_symmetry.space_group_name_H-M   'P 1'
#
loop_
_entity.id
_entity.type
_entity.pdbx_description
1 polymer ?
#
loop_
_entity_poly.entity_id
_entity_poly.type
_entity_poly.pdbx_seq_one_letter_code
_entity_poly.pdbx_strand_id
1 'polypeptide(L)'
;AERLTNPEVLRKAKVLPFRLHAAWVAFEPSNDEEQRIKRALEQALEQAFVNLPPLPGVVAIAPDVSGSMSGSIHHPSKVRYIDVAAIFAGAMLKASTDALVLPFETGVVDITLKPTLRLMEIVAKLAKIGGGGTAVSAPISKLLKERTAVDVFIGITDNVEWARDTYGGEGFLPTWRRYRQEVAPNAQAFLITIAPYPQAVAPPEEPGVHYVYGWADHVPGYIAQTLAGYAGQVEAVRQVQL
;
A
#
# COMPACT_ATOMS: atom_id res chain seq x y z
N ALA A 1 12.13 17.98 18.62
CA ALA A 1 11.73 16.57 18.68
C ALA A 1 10.33 16.40 19.28
N GLU A 2 10.06 16.97 20.46
CA GLU A 2 8.82 16.73 21.22
C GLU A 2 7.50 17.00 20.47
N ARG A 3 7.45 18.04 19.63
CA ARG A 3 6.26 18.32 18.80
C ARG A 3 6.02 17.30 17.69
N LEU A 4 7.08 16.67 17.18
CA LEU A 4 7.00 15.67 16.10
C LEU A 4 6.62 14.28 16.62
N THR A 5 6.79 14.02 17.92
CA THR A 5 6.49 12.71 18.53
C THR A 5 5.22 12.76 19.39
N ASN A 6 4.51 13.90 19.42
CA ASN A 6 3.29 14.08 20.19
C ASN A 6 2.07 13.65 19.34
N PRO A 7 1.37 12.56 19.72
CA PRO A 7 0.27 12.03 18.92
C PRO A 7 -0.88 13.02 18.73
N GLU A 8 -1.22 13.82 19.74
CA GLU A 8 -2.31 14.81 19.65
C GLU A 8 -1.97 15.98 18.71
N VAL A 9 -0.70 16.39 18.68
CA VAL A 9 -0.22 17.43 17.77
C VAL A 9 -0.22 16.93 16.34
N LEU A 10 0.27 15.71 16.10
CA LEU A 10 0.24 15.09 14.76
C LEU A 10 -1.19 14.87 14.26
N ARG A 11 -2.09 14.42 15.14
CA ARG A 11 -3.52 14.22 14.86
C ARG A 11 -4.19 15.52 14.43
N LYS A 12 -3.97 16.61 15.16
CA LYS A 12 -4.54 17.93 14.83
C LYS A 12 -3.91 18.56 13.60
N ALA A 13 -2.61 18.34 13.38
CA ALA A 13 -1.87 18.94 12.28
C ALA A 13 -2.10 18.26 10.93
N LYS A 14 -2.86 17.14 10.88
CA LYS A 14 -3.10 16.35 9.65
C LYS A 14 -1.80 16.12 8.89
N VAL A 15 -0.72 15.84 9.62
CA VAL A 15 0.62 15.74 9.02
C VAL A 15 0.61 14.55 8.09
N LEU A 16 0.84 14.85 6.82
CA LEU A 16 0.79 13.93 5.71
C LEU A 16 1.96 12.91 5.81
N PRO A 17 1.73 11.63 6.14
CA PRO A 17 2.74 10.58 6.17
C PRO A 17 3.78 10.66 5.03
N PHE A 18 3.36 10.88 3.78
CA PHE A 18 4.35 10.91 2.71
C PHE A 18 5.25 12.15 2.71
N ARG A 19 4.80 13.27 3.28
CA ARG A 19 5.65 14.45 3.51
C ARG A 19 6.67 14.17 4.61
N LEU A 20 6.30 13.43 5.65
CA LEU A 20 7.24 12.98 6.69
C LEU A 20 8.30 12.04 6.11
N HIS A 21 7.89 11.12 5.24
CA HIS A 21 8.83 10.25 4.55
C HIS A 21 9.78 11.02 3.62
N ALA A 22 9.26 11.93 2.80
CA ALA A 22 10.09 12.75 1.93
C ALA A 22 11.12 13.57 2.74
N ALA A 23 10.70 14.13 3.87
CA ALA A 23 11.61 14.80 4.80
C ALA A 23 12.64 13.83 5.39
N TRP A 24 12.23 12.63 5.81
CA TRP A 24 13.13 11.61 6.36
C TRP A 24 14.20 11.16 5.36
N VAL A 25 13.83 11.00 4.08
CA VAL A 25 14.75 10.64 2.99
C VAL A 25 15.70 11.79 2.66
N ALA A 26 15.19 13.02 2.58
CA ALA A 26 16.00 14.19 2.26
C ALA A 26 16.97 14.58 3.39
N PHE A 27 16.64 14.23 4.64
CA PHE A 27 17.42 14.62 5.81
C PHE A 27 18.60 13.65 6.06
N GLU A 28 19.81 14.17 5.85
CA GLU A 28 21.08 13.45 6.04
C GLU A 28 21.78 13.97 7.31
N PRO A 29 21.64 13.27 8.45
CA PRO A 29 22.18 13.71 9.73
C PRO A 29 23.71 13.57 9.77
N SER A 30 24.36 14.61 10.27
CA SER A 30 25.82 14.74 10.43
C SER A 30 26.31 14.55 11.88
N ASN A 31 25.39 14.60 12.85
CA ASN A 31 25.69 14.52 14.28
C ASN A 31 24.56 13.82 15.06
N ASP A 32 24.79 13.53 16.34
CA ASP A 32 23.85 12.80 17.19
C ASP A 32 22.52 13.54 17.43
N GLU A 33 22.52 14.87 17.46
CA GLU A 33 21.30 15.67 17.62
C GLU A 33 20.41 15.55 16.39
N GLU A 34 21.00 15.65 15.21
CA GLU A 34 20.31 15.43 13.94
C GLU A 34 19.82 13.98 13.82
N GLN A 35 20.58 12.99 14.28
CA GLN A 35 20.09 11.60 14.35
C GLN A 35 18.82 11.47 15.20
N ARG A 36 18.71 12.21 16.30
CA ARG A 36 17.47 12.25 17.10
C ARG A 36 16.30 12.83 16.31
N ILE A 37 16.54 13.85 15.49
CA ILE A 37 15.50 14.42 14.61
C ILE A 37 15.07 13.41 13.55
N LYS A 38 16.00 12.70 12.91
CA LYS A 38 15.69 11.67 11.91
C LYS A 38 14.83 10.55 12.51
N ARG A 39 15.16 10.10 13.72
CA ARG A 39 14.35 9.13 14.47
C ARG A 39 12.96 9.67 14.84
N ALA A 40 12.87 10.96 15.21
CA ALA A 40 11.59 11.58 15.49
C ALA A 40 10.69 11.65 14.25
N LEU A 41 11.25 11.88 13.05
CA LEU A 41 10.51 11.82 11.79
C LEU A 41 10.00 10.40 11.48
N GLU A 42 10.82 9.38 11.72
CA GLU A 42 10.41 7.96 11.61
C GLU A 42 9.25 7.64 12.56
N GLN A 43 9.36 8.06 13.84
CA GLN A 43 8.29 7.87 14.82
C GLN A 43 7.01 8.61 14.45
N ALA A 44 7.13 9.85 13.96
CA ALA A 44 5.99 10.63 13.49
C ALA A 44 5.27 9.92 12.34
N LEU A 45 6.05 9.35 11.40
CA LEU A 45 5.53 8.60 10.27
C LEU A 45 4.78 7.35 10.73
N GLU A 46 5.35 6.58 11.67
CA GLU A 46 4.67 5.41 12.25
C GLU A 46 3.37 5.80 12.96
N GLN A 47 3.39 6.86 13.78
CA GLN A 47 2.21 7.34 14.49
C GLN A 47 1.12 7.85 13.56
N ALA A 48 1.48 8.40 12.38
CA ALA A 48 0.50 8.82 11.40
C ALA A 48 -0.38 7.65 10.92
N PHE A 49 0.17 6.44 10.87
CA PHE A 49 -0.54 5.24 10.43
C PHE A 49 -1.28 4.47 11.55
N VAL A 50 -0.94 4.70 12.82
CA VAL A 50 -1.70 4.15 13.96
C VAL A 50 -3.15 4.65 13.96
N ASN A 51 -3.41 5.81 13.34
CA ASN A 51 -4.75 6.38 13.24
C ASN A 51 -5.59 5.80 12.09
N LEU A 52 -5.05 4.86 11.31
CA LEU A 52 -5.84 4.23 10.27
C LEU A 52 -6.90 3.32 10.89
N PRO A 53 -8.17 3.43 10.48
CA PRO A 53 -9.19 2.50 10.92
C PRO A 53 -8.78 1.07 10.54
N PRO A 54 -9.08 0.07 11.38
CA PRO A 54 -8.75 -1.30 11.08
C PRO A 54 -9.45 -1.75 9.81
N LEU A 55 -8.76 -2.53 8.98
CA LEU A 55 -9.37 -3.15 7.81
C LEU A 55 -10.11 -4.42 8.22
N PRO A 56 -11.38 -4.60 7.79
CA PRO A 56 -12.12 -5.81 8.08
C PRO A 56 -11.64 -6.98 7.23
N GLY A 57 -11.74 -8.20 7.78
CA GLY A 57 -11.47 -9.43 7.06
C GLY A 57 -9.99 -9.74 6.84
N VAL A 58 -9.72 -10.69 5.96
CA VAL A 58 -8.38 -11.11 5.53
C VAL A 58 -7.92 -10.22 4.37
N VAL A 59 -6.78 -9.57 4.54
CA VAL A 59 -6.26 -8.59 3.57
C VAL A 59 -5.01 -9.11 2.86
N ALA A 60 -5.07 -9.32 1.55
CA ALA A 60 -3.88 -9.52 0.72
C ALA A 60 -3.31 -8.16 0.29
N ILE A 61 -2.10 -7.86 0.71
CA ILE A 61 -1.36 -6.62 0.42
C ILE A 61 -0.27 -6.97 -0.58
N ALA A 62 -0.41 -6.52 -1.82
CA ALA A 62 0.50 -6.84 -2.92
C ALA A 62 1.24 -5.58 -3.40
N PRO A 63 2.40 -5.24 -2.81
CA PRO A 63 3.25 -4.19 -3.34
C PRO A 63 4.05 -4.69 -4.54
N ASP A 64 4.00 -3.93 -5.62
CA ASP A 64 4.86 -4.14 -6.78
C ASP A 64 6.31 -3.87 -6.41
N VAL A 65 7.20 -4.81 -6.75
CA VAL A 65 8.65 -4.73 -6.53
C VAL A 65 9.44 -4.87 -7.84
N SER A 66 8.76 -4.69 -8.98
CA SER A 66 9.34 -4.74 -10.31
C SER A 66 10.33 -3.60 -10.58
N GLY A 67 11.03 -3.67 -11.72
CA GLY A 67 12.11 -2.74 -12.04
C GLY A 67 11.66 -1.29 -12.15
N SER A 68 10.45 -1.04 -12.66
CA SER A 68 9.87 0.32 -12.81
C SER A 68 9.72 1.03 -11.46
N MET A 69 9.45 0.26 -10.41
CA MET A 69 9.30 0.76 -9.04
C MET A 69 10.57 1.40 -8.47
N SER A 70 11.74 1.19 -9.09
CA SER A 70 12.99 1.87 -8.73
C SER A 70 13.05 3.34 -9.17
N GLY A 71 12.14 3.77 -10.05
CA GLY A 71 12.04 5.14 -10.55
C GLY A 71 11.68 6.16 -9.46
N SER A 72 12.11 7.41 -9.65
CA SER A 72 11.80 8.52 -8.75
C SER A 72 10.40 9.09 -9.01
N ILE A 73 9.69 9.47 -7.95
CA ILE A 73 8.32 10.02 -8.04
C ILE A 73 8.23 11.38 -8.76
N HIS A 74 9.31 12.17 -8.76
CA HIS A 74 9.46 13.41 -9.52
C HIS A 74 10.93 13.83 -9.47
N HIS A 75 11.42 14.58 -10.46
CA HIS A 75 12.75 15.20 -10.36
C HIS A 75 12.64 16.62 -9.81
N PRO A 76 13.51 17.03 -8.85
CA PRO A 76 14.56 16.28 -8.16
C PRO A 76 14.11 15.68 -6.81
N SER A 77 13.59 14.44 -6.79
CA SER A 77 13.25 13.69 -5.57
C SER A 77 14.14 12.46 -5.41
N LYS A 78 14.52 12.16 -4.16
CA LYS A 78 15.18 10.90 -3.77
C LYS A 78 14.18 9.80 -3.40
N VAL A 79 12.88 10.12 -3.33
CA VAL A 79 11.82 9.14 -3.03
C VAL A 79 11.50 8.35 -4.30
N ARG A 80 11.47 7.02 -4.20
CA ARG A 80 11.14 6.11 -5.30
C ARG A 80 9.71 5.60 -5.18
N TYR A 81 9.16 5.07 -6.26
CA TYR A 81 7.84 4.42 -6.25
C TYR A 81 7.78 3.25 -5.25
N ILE A 82 8.84 2.44 -5.18
CA ILE A 82 8.93 1.35 -4.22
C ILE A 82 8.88 1.82 -2.76
N ASP A 83 9.42 3.00 -2.46
CA ASP A 83 9.38 3.53 -1.10
C ASP A 83 7.93 3.88 -0.72
N VAL A 84 7.19 4.48 -1.64
CA VAL A 84 5.76 4.78 -1.48
C VAL A 84 4.94 3.50 -1.33
N ALA A 85 5.13 2.53 -2.22
CA ALA A 85 4.43 1.25 -2.17
C ALA A 85 4.69 0.50 -0.86
N ALA A 86 5.93 0.51 -0.39
CA ALA A 86 6.32 -0.16 0.83
C ALA A 86 5.78 0.53 2.09
N ILE A 87 5.66 1.87 2.08
CA ILE A 87 5.01 2.61 3.17
C ILE A 87 3.53 2.25 3.25
N PHE A 88 2.82 2.25 2.11
CA PHE A 88 1.43 1.81 2.05
C PHE A 88 1.29 0.37 2.55
N ALA A 89 2.13 -0.54 2.05
CA ALA A 89 2.07 -1.94 2.46
C ALA A 89 2.32 -2.12 3.97
N GLY A 90 3.29 -1.39 4.53
CA GLY A 90 3.57 -1.40 5.97
C GLY A 90 2.45 -0.80 6.81
N ALA A 91 1.81 0.27 6.32
CA ALA A 91 0.65 0.87 6.96
C ALA A 91 -0.56 -0.08 6.98
N MET A 92 -0.87 -0.71 5.83
CA MET A 92 -1.96 -1.67 5.71
C MET A 92 -1.69 -2.92 6.57
N LEU A 93 -0.46 -3.42 6.59
CA LEU A 93 -0.07 -4.56 7.43
C LEU A 93 -0.30 -4.27 8.92
N LYS A 94 -0.01 -3.04 9.36
CA LYS A 94 -0.20 -2.62 10.75
C LYS A 94 -1.66 -2.35 11.10
N ALA A 95 -2.47 -1.91 10.13
CA ALA A 95 -3.91 -1.65 10.32
C ALA A 95 -4.79 -2.91 10.18
N SER A 96 -4.26 -4.00 9.61
CA SER A 96 -5.00 -5.23 9.37
C SER A 96 -4.85 -6.20 10.55
N THR A 97 -5.95 -6.86 10.92
CA THR A 97 -5.90 -7.92 11.94
C THR A 97 -5.34 -9.22 11.35
N ASP A 98 -5.70 -9.53 10.11
CA ASP A 98 -5.19 -10.67 9.35
C ASP A 98 -4.75 -10.18 7.97
N ALA A 99 -3.48 -10.39 7.65
CA ALA A 99 -2.90 -9.91 6.40
C ALA A 99 -1.83 -10.84 5.83
N LEU A 100 -1.88 -10.95 4.50
CA LEU A 100 -0.88 -11.62 3.68
C LEU A 100 -0.12 -10.55 2.90
N VAL A 101 1.19 -10.45 3.06
CA VAL A 101 1.99 -9.55 2.21
C VAL A 101 2.57 -10.37 1.05
N LEU A 102 2.20 -9.99 -0.16
CA LEU A 102 2.52 -10.69 -1.42
C LEU A 102 3.26 -9.75 -2.38
N PRO A 103 4.51 -9.34 -2.08
CA PRO A 103 5.26 -8.51 -3.00
C PRO A 103 5.43 -9.22 -4.34
N PHE A 104 5.33 -8.51 -5.45
CA PHE A 104 5.30 -9.17 -6.76
C PHE A 104 6.10 -8.46 -7.85
N GLU A 105 6.57 -9.26 -8.79
CA GLU A 105 7.06 -8.81 -10.09
C GLU A 105 6.30 -9.60 -11.19
N THR A 106 6.86 -10.62 -11.81
CA THR A 106 6.20 -11.69 -12.57
C THR A 106 5.72 -12.86 -11.69
N GLY A 107 6.28 -13.03 -10.50
CA GLY A 107 5.80 -13.94 -9.46
C GLY A 107 5.68 -13.23 -8.11
N VAL A 108 5.12 -13.94 -7.12
CA VAL A 108 5.16 -13.47 -5.73
C VAL A 108 6.54 -13.80 -5.15
N VAL A 109 7.17 -12.80 -4.53
CA VAL A 109 8.46 -12.94 -3.85
C VAL A 109 8.20 -13.30 -2.40
N ASP A 110 8.76 -14.43 -1.96
CA ASP A 110 8.64 -14.87 -0.57
C ASP A 110 9.39 -13.91 0.35
N ILE A 111 8.64 -13.29 1.27
CA ILE A 111 9.19 -12.47 2.33
C ILE A 111 8.39 -12.65 3.61
N THR A 112 9.07 -12.63 4.76
CA THR A 112 8.41 -12.58 6.07
C THR A 112 8.44 -11.15 6.60
N LEU A 113 7.27 -10.54 6.69
CA LEU A 113 7.03 -9.24 7.32
C LEU A 113 6.08 -9.44 8.49
N LYS A 114 6.38 -8.82 9.63
CA LYS A 114 5.54 -8.85 10.83
C LYS A 114 5.06 -7.44 11.15
N PRO A 115 3.83 -7.25 11.64
CA PRO A 115 3.32 -5.92 12.01
C PRO A 115 4.13 -5.26 13.13
N THR A 116 4.87 -6.07 13.92
CA THR A 116 5.78 -5.61 14.98
C THR A 116 7.09 -5.01 14.49
N LEU A 117 7.45 -5.19 13.20
CA LEU A 117 8.63 -4.52 12.63
C LEU A 117 8.40 -3.01 12.56
N ARG A 118 9.47 -2.23 12.64
CA ARG A 118 9.37 -0.80 12.37
C ARG A 118 9.00 -0.57 10.92
N LEU A 119 8.26 0.49 10.63
CA LEU A 119 7.82 0.82 9.27
C LEU A 119 9.01 0.96 8.33
N MET A 120 10.07 1.66 8.74
CA MET A 120 11.25 1.83 7.91
C MET A 120 12.04 0.52 7.70
N GLU A 121 11.90 -0.47 8.59
CA GLU A 121 12.45 -1.81 8.37
C GLU A 121 11.66 -2.58 7.30
N ILE A 122 10.33 -2.45 7.29
CA ILE A 122 9.47 -3.00 6.24
C ILE A 122 9.82 -2.36 4.89
N VAL A 123 9.92 -1.02 4.86
CA VAL A 123 10.30 -0.25 3.67
C VAL A 123 11.65 -0.71 3.13
N ALA A 124 12.67 -0.77 4.00
CA ALA A 124 14.01 -1.19 3.60
C ALA A 124 14.06 -2.64 3.10
N LYS A 125 13.23 -3.54 3.64
CA LYS A 125 13.14 -4.94 3.20
C LYS A 125 12.51 -5.05 1.81
N LEU A 126 11.37 -4.40 1.59
CA LEU A 126 10.67 -4.42 0.30
C LEU A 126 11.51 -3.75 -0.79
N ALA A 127 12.12 -2.59 -0.47
CA ALA A 127 12.90 -1.83 -1.43
C ALA A 127 14.25 -2.46 -1.82
N LYS A 128 14.66 -3.54 -1.15
CA LYS A 128 15.85 -4.34 -1.49
C LYS A 128 15.57 -5.50 -2.44
N ILE A 129 14.31 -5.88 -2.64
CA ILE A 129 13.95 -7.03 -3.49
C ILE A 129 14.35 -6.72 -4.93
N GLY A 130 13.69 -5.74 -5.53
CA GLY A 130 13.86 -5.42 -6.95
C GLY A 130 13.43 -6.56 -7.88
N GLY A 131 13.15 -6.22 -9.13
CA GLY A 131 12.65 -7.17 -10.11
C GLY A 131 12.78 -6.66 -11.52
N GLY A 132 12.21 -7.39 -12.46
CA GLY A 132 12.19 -7.03 -13.89
C GLY A 132 10.77 -6.73 -14.36
N GLY A 133 9.98 -7.78 -14.53
CA GLY A 133 8.64 -7.72 -15.10
C GLY A 133 7.55 -7.31 -14.11
N THR A 134 6.42 -6.85 -14.65
CA THR A 134 5.23 -6.50 -13.86
C THR A 134 4.05 -7.35 -14.33
N ALA A 135 3.58 -8.23 -13.44
CA ALA A 135 2.40 -9.06 -13.63
C ALA A 135 1.47 -8.92 -12.42
N VAL A 136 0.54 -7.96 -12.51
CA VAL A 136 -0.43 -7.64 -11.44
C VAL A 136 -1.35 -8.84 -11.14
N SER A 137 -1.48 -9.77 -12.08
CA SER A 137 -2.16 -11.06 -11.84
C SER A 137 -1.43 -11.99 -10.88
N ALA A 138 -0.10 -11.91 -10.73
CA ALA A 138 0.69 -12.92 -10.03
C ALA A 138 0.25 -13.20 -8.57
N PRO A 139 -0.02 -12.18 -7.73
CA PRO A 139 -0.57 -12.40 -6.39
C PRO A 139 -1.91 -13.13 -6.40
N ILE A 140 -2.81 -12.79 -7.32
CA ILE A 140 -4.14 -13.39 -7.42
C ILE A 140 -4.02 -14.82 -7.93
N SER A 141 -3.15 -15.07 -8.92
CA SER A 141 -2.87 -16.42 -9.42
C SER A 141 -2.31 -17.32 -8.31
N LYS A 142 -1.44 -16.80 -7.43
CA LYS A 142 -0.98 -17.52 -6.23
C LYS A 142 -2.16 -17.85 -5.30
N LEU A 143 -2.99 -16.85 -4.95
CA LEU A 143 -4.16 -17.06 -4.09
C LEU A 143 -5.15 -18.08 -4.69
N LEU A 144 -5.39 -18.02 -6.00
CA LEU A 144 -6.24 -18.96 -6.72
C LEU A 144 -5.67 -20.38 -6.68
N LYS A 145 -4.37 -20.54 -6.98
CA LYS A 145 -3.67 -21.83 -6.95
C LYS A 145 -3.69 -22.46 -5.56
N GLU A 146 -3.49 -21.64 -4.52
CA GLU A 146 -3.47 -22.06 -3.12
C GLU A 146 -4.88 -22.13 -2.51
N ARG A 147 -5.92 -21.75 -3.26
CA ARG A 147 -7.32 -21.65 -2.79
C ARG A 147 -7.45 -20.81 -1.51
N THR A 148 -6.61 -19.78 -1.37
CA THR A 148 -6.63 -18.88 -0.22
C THR A 148 -7.67 -17.79 -0.45
N ALA A 149 -8.73 -17.80 0.35
CA ALA A 149 -9.76 -16.78 0.32
C ALA A 149 -9.32 -15.53 1.08
N VAL A 150 -9.48 -14.36 0.45
CA VAL A 150 -9.28 -13.05 1.08
C VAL A 150 -10.50 -12.18 0.85
N ASP A 151 -10.81 -11.32 1.81
CA ASP A 151 -11.90 -10.36 1.70
C ASP A 151 -11.47 -9.13 0.88
N VAL A 152 -10.20 -8.75 1.00
CA VAL A 152 -9.64 -7.55 0.39
C VAL A 152 -8.32 -7.87 -0.30
N PHE A 153 -8.18 -7.47 -1.55
CA PHE A 153 -6.92 -7.44 -2.28
C PHE A 153 -6.49 -5.98 -2.48
N ILE A 154 -5.27 -5.62 -2.11
CA ILE A 154 -4.70 -4.27 -2.28
C ILE A 154 -3.46 -4.40 -3.15
N GLY A 155 -3.58 -4.07 -4.43
CA GLY A 155 -2.46 -3.99 -5.37
C GLY A 155 -1.86 -2.58 -5.39
N ILE A 156 -0.56 -2.43 -5.18
CA ILE A 156 0.12 -1.13 -5.17
C ILE A 156 1.21 -1.13 -6.22
N THR A 157 1.04 -0.39 -7.31
CA THR A 157 1.95 -0.42 -8.46
C THR A 157 2.15 0.96 -9.07
N ASP A 158 3.22 1.15 -9.83
CA ASP A 158 3.42 2.35 -10.62
C ASP A 158 2.76 2.28 -11.99
N ASN A 159 2.60 1.10 -12.62
CA ASN A 159 2.08 0.98 -13.98
C ASN A 159 1.34 -0.35 -14.26
N VAL A 160 0.95 -0.55 -15.51
CA VAL A 160 0.22 -1.72 -15.99
C VAL A 160 1.09 -2.95 -16.16
N GLU A 161 0.41 -4.08 -15.97
CA GLU A 161 0.85 -5.41 -16.32
C GLU A 161 1.27 -5.51 -17.80
N TRP A 162 2.50 -5.98 -18.02
CA TRP A 162 3.05 -6.21 -19.36
C TRP A 162 3.76 -7.55 -19.49
N ALA A 163 4.14 -8.16 -18.36
CA ALA A 163 4.73 -9.49 -18.33
C ALA A 163 3.65 -10.56 -18.09
N ARG A 164 3.93 -11.78 -18.52
CA ARG A 164 3.13 -12.94 -18.09
C ARG A 164 3.51 -13.29 -16.66
N ASP A 165 2.51 -13.63 -15.84
CA ASP A 165 2.83 -14.16 -14.53
C ASP A 165 3.45 -15.57 -14.63
N THR A 166 4.16 -15.97 -13.58
CA THR A 166 4.83 -17.28 -13.45
C THR A 166 3.87 -18.43 -13.11
N TYR A 167 2.60 -18.12 -12.87
CA TYR A 167 1.55 -19.07 -12.50
C TYR A 167 0.63 -19.45 -13.67
N GLY A 168 0.83 -18.86 -14.85
CA GLY A 168 0.05 -19.11 -16.06
C GLY A 168 -1.19 -18.24 -16.22
N GLY A 169 -1.29 -17.12 -15.49
CA GLY A 169 -2.37 -16.15 -15.59
C GLY A 169 -2.37 -15.39 -16.93
N GLU A 170 -3.56 -14.96 -17.33
CA GLU A 170 -3.83 -14.29 -18.61
C GLU A 170 -3.96 -12.76 -18.46
N GLY A 171 -3.49 -12.24 -17.33
CA GLY A 171 -3.68 -10.84 -16.91
C GLY A 171 -4.61 -10.70 -15.71
N PHE A 172 -4.62 -9.52 -15.10
CA PHE A 172 -5.32 -9.24 -13.85
C PHE A 172 -6.81 -9.53 -13.95
N LEU A 173 -7.51 -8.94 -14.93
CA LEU A 173 -8.96 -9.04 -15.05
C LEU A 173 -9.49 -10.49 -15.19
N PRO A 174 -9.02 -11.31 -16.14
CA PRO A 174 -9.49 -12.70 -16.25
C PRO A 174 -9.15 -13.50 -14.98
N THR A 175 -7.98 -13.29 -14.40
CA THR A 175 -7.53 -13.96 -13.17
C THR A 175 -8.40 -13.55 -11.97
N TRP A 176 -8.71 -12.26 -11.83
CA TRP A 176 -9.57 -11.71 -10.78
C TRP A 176 -10.99 -12.25 -10.86
N ARG A 177 -11.60 -12.24 -12.05
CA ARG A 177 -12.95 -12.80 -12.27
C ARG A 177 -12.99 -14.27 -11.91
N ARG A 178 -12.00 -15.04 -12.34
CA ARG A 178 -11.87 -16.47 -12.01
C ARG A 178 -11.69 -16.69 -10.50
N TYR A 179 -10.82 -15.92 -9.86
CA TYR A 179 -10.61 -15.96 -8.41
C TYR A 179 -11.88 -15.69 -7.62
N ARG A 180 -12.64 -14.65 -8.00
CA ARG A 180 -13.94 -14.37 -7.38
C ARG A 180 -14.93 -15.51 -7.62
N GLN A 181 -15.00 -16.05 -8.82
CA GLN A 181 -15.91 -17.15 -9.13
C GLN A 181 -15.58 -18.44 -8.35
N GLU A 182 -14.29 -18.76 -8.20
CA GLU A 182 -13.85 -20.07 -7.69
C GLU A 182 -13.46 -20.09 -6.21
N VAL A 183 -13.10 -18.95 -5.61
CA VAL A 183 -12.48 -18.90 -4.27
C VAL A 183 -13.13 -17.86 -3.37
N ALA A 184 -13.28 -16.61 -3.84
CA ALA A 184 -13.75 -15.51 -3.00
C ALA A 184 -14.79 -14.61 -3.70
N PRO A 185 -16.08 -15.04 -3.78
CA PRO A 185 -17.13 -14.32 -4.54
C PRO A 185 -17.33 -12.86 -4.14
N ASN A 186 -17.12 -12.53 -2.87
CA ASN A 186 -17.34 -11.19 -2.32
C ASN A 186 -16.08 -10.32 -2.24
N ALA A 187 -14.92 -10.84 -2.68
CA ALA A 187 -13.66 -10.13 -2.56
C ALA A 187 -13.69 -8.76 -3.27
N GLN A 188 -13.06 -7.78 -2.63
CA GLN A 188 -12.88 -6.42 -3.17
C GLN A 188 -11.40 -6.21 -3.50
N ALA A 189 -11.09 -5.69 -4.69
CA ALA A 189 -9.77 -5.28 -5.10
C ALA A 189 -9.65 -3.76 -5.06
N PHE A 190 -8.58 -3.24 -4.43
CA PHE A 190 -8.16 -1.86 -4.50
C PHE A 190 -6.83 -1.80 -5.25
N LEU A 191 -6.83 -1.11 -6.39
CA LEU A 191 -5.65 -0.92 -7.22
C LEU A 191 -5.15 0.51 -7.04
N ILE A 192 -4.08 0.65 -6.27
CA ILE A 192 -3.40 1.93 -6.02
C ILE A 192 -2.33 2.11 -7.10
N THR A 193 -2.55 3.07 -7.99
CA THR A 193 -1.60 3.42 -9.06
C THR A 193 -0.83 4.68 -8.69
N ILE A 194 0.47 4.54 -8.45
CA ILE A 194 1.32 5.63 -7.92
C ILE A 194 1.71 6.63 -9.02
N ALA A 195 1.95 6.15 -10.24
CA ALA A 195 2.33 7.01 -11.36
C ALA A 195 1.10 7.37 -12.24
N PRO A 196 1.14 8.49 -12.98
CA PRO A 196 -0.02 9.04 -13.68
C PRO A 196 -0.30 8.37 -15.04
N TYR A 197 0.02 7.08 -15.20
CA TYR A 197 -0.21 6.40 -16.48
C TYR A 197 -1.71 6.24 -16.77
N PRO A 198 -2.17 6.52 -18.01
CA PRO A 198 -3.60 6.47 -18.37
C PRO A 198 -4.13 5.04 -18.57
N GLN A 199 -3.30 4.02 -18.32
CA GLN A 199 -3.60 2.63 -18.64
C GLN A 199 -4.15 1.93 -17.40
N ALA A 200 -5.21 1.14 -17.57
CA ALA A 200 -5.89 0.41 -16.49
C ALA A 200 -5.93 -1.09 -16.82
N VAL A 201 -5.78 -1.94 -15.81
CA VAL A 201 -5.77 -3.42 -15.96
C VAL A 201 -7.19 -4.06 -15.95
N ALA A 202 -8.21 -3.24 -15.70
CA ALA A 202 -9.62 -3.57 -15.69
C ALA A 202 -10.47 -2.32 -16.01
N PRO A 203 -11.68 -2.46 -16.56
CA PRO A 203 -12.62 -1.34 -16.71
C PRO A 203 -12.93 -0.64 -15.38
N PRO A 204 -13.13 0.69 -15.34
CA PRO A 204 -13.50 1.41 -14.12
C PRO A 204 -14.76 0.90 -13.42
N GLU A 205 -15.70 0.33 -14.17
CA GLU A 205 -16.97 -0.22 -13.71
C GLU A 205 -16.91 -1.72 -13.35
N GLU A 206 -15.73 -2.34 -13.39
CA GLU A 206 -15.59 -3.76 -13.04
C GLU A 206 -16.07 -4.02 -11.60
N PRO A 207 -17.05 -4.90 -11.38
CA PRO A 207 -17.58 -5.14 -10.05
C PRO A 207 -16.51 -5.60 -9.07
N GLY A 208 -16.46 -4.97 -7.90
CA GLY A 208 -15.51 -5.30 -6.85
C GLY A 208 -14.06 -4.89 -7.16
N VAL A 209 -13.82 -4.03 -8.15
CA VAL A 209 -12.52 -3.40 -8.39
C VAL A 209 -12.65 -1.89 -8.17
N HIS A 210 -11.76 -1.34 -7.35
CA HIS A 210 -11.72 0.08 -6.99
C HIS A 210 -10.36 0.64 -7.37
N TYR A 211 -10.34 1.67 -8.21
CA TYR A 211 -9.11 2.37 -8.55
C TYR A 211 -8.84 3.52 -7.60
N VAL A 212 -7.58 3.62 -7.17
CA VAL A 212 -7.09 4.75 -6.40
C VAL A 212 -5.87 5.33 -7.10
N TYR A 213 -6.01 6.54 -7.62
CA TYR A 213 -4.96 7.22 -8.36
C TYR A 213 -4.15 8.14 -7.43
N GLY A 214 -2.83 7.99 -7.47
CA GLY A 214 -1.90 8.74 -6.64
C GLY A 214 -1.71 8.15 -5.24
N TRP A 215 -0.89 8.84 -4.45
CA TRP A 215 -0.37 8.36 -3.17
C TRP A 215 -0.65 9.35 -2.04
N ALA A 216 -1.85 9.93 -2.02
CA ALA A 216 -2.21 10.89 -0.98
C ALA A 216 -2.54 10.20 0.35
N ASP A 217 -2.38 10.92 1.46
CA ASP A 217 -2.52 10.35 2.81
C ASP A 217 -3.95 9.95 3.18
N HIS A 218 -4.94 10.38 2.40
CA HIS A 218 -6.34 9.99 2.59
C HIS A 218 -6.68 8.63 1.97
N VAL A 219 -5.84 8.09 1.09
CA VAL A 219 -6.08 6.81 0.39
C VAL A 219 -6.35 5.65 1.36
N PRO A 220 -5.54 5.43 2.42
CA PRO A 220 -5.82 4.40 3.40
C PRO A 220 -7.19 4.54 4.10
N GLY A 221 -7.54 5.78 4.46
CA GLY A 221 -8.83 6.09 5.09
C GLY A 221 -10.01 5.85 4.15
N TYR A 222 -9.84 6.17 2.87
CA TYR A 222 -10.83 5.89 1.83
C TYR A 222 -11.07 4.39 1.66
N ILE A 223 -10.02 3.55 1.66
CA ILE A 223 -10.15 2.09 1.59
C ILE A 223 -10.95 1.58 2.80
N ALA A 224 -10.56 1.99 4.00
CA ALA A 224 -11.25 1.58 5.22
C ALA A 224 -12.73 2.01 5.23
N GLN A 225 -13.04 3.24 4.82
CA GLN A 225 -14.42 3.74 4.72
C GLN A 225 -15.24 3.01 3.66
N THR A 226 -14.64 2.70 2.51
CA THR A 226 -15.31 1.95 1.44
C THR A 226 -15.67 0.55 1.92
N LEU A 227 -14.76 -0.11 2.65
CA LEU A 227 -15.00 -1.43 3.23
C LEU A 227 -16.02 -1.42 4.37
N ALA A 228 -16.10 -0.34 5.15
CA ALA A 228 -17.11 -0.17 6.20
C ALA A 228 -18.53 0.12 5.64
N GLY A 229 -18.65 0.47 4.35
CA GLY A 229 -19.91 0.78 3.69
C GLY A 229 -20.50 2.15 4.02
N TYR A 230 -21.70 2.44 3.50
CA TYR A 230 -22.39 3.74 3.60
C TYR A 230 -22.59 4.23 5.05
N ALA A 231 -22.70 3.34 6.03
CA ALA A 231 -22.82 3.71 7.43
C ALA A 231 -21.57 4.49 7.91
N GLY A 232 -20.37 4.01 7.57
CA GLY A 232 -19.11 4.66 7.96
C GLY A 232 -18.90 6.03 7.29
N GLN A 233 -19.40 6.22 6.06
CA GLN A 233 -19.31 7.51 5.36
C GLN A 233 -20.25 8.56 5.96
N VAL A 234 -21.48 8.17 6.33
CA VAL A 234 -22.43 9.07 7.02
C VAL A 234 -21.92 9.46 8.41
N GLU A 235 -21.28 8.53 9.11
CA GLU A 235 -20.68 8.78 10.44
C GLU A 235 -19.46 9.71 10.34
N ALA A 236 -18.62 9.53 9.31
CA ALA A 236 -17.50 10.43 9.03
C ALA A 236 -17.97 11.86 8.71
N VAL A 237 -19.03 12.02 7.90
CA VAL A 237 -19.64 13.34 7.62
C VAL A 237 -20.26 13.95 8.87
N ARG A 238 -20.89 13.15 9.75
CA ARG A 238 -21.44 13.63 11.04
C ARG A 238 -20.36 14.08 12.01
N GLN A 239 -19.15 13.53 11.95
CA GLN A 239 -18.02 13.98 12.78
C GLN A 239 -17.33 15.24 12.23
N VAL A 240 -17.58 15.62 10.97
CA VAL A 240 -17.21 16.94 10.44
C VAL A 240 -18.36 17.91 10.72
N GLN A 241 -18.59 18.23 12.00
CA GLN A 241 -19.38 19.41 12.35
C GLN A 241 -18.49 20.66 12.25
N LEU A 242 -19.01 21.67 11.55
CA LEU A 242 -18.47 23.04 11.46
C LEU A 242 -18.36 23.70 12.84
#